data_AF-A0A7W0VWP6-F1
#
_entry.id   AF-A0A7W0VWP6-F1
#
_cell.length_a   1.000
_cell.length_b   1.000
_cell.length_c   1.000
_cell.angle_alpha   90.00
_cell.angle_beta   90.00
_cell.angle_gamma   90.00
#
_symmetry.space_group_name_H-M   'P 1'
#
loop_
_entity.id
_entity.type
_entity.pdbx_description
1 polymer ?
#
loop_
_entity_poly.entity_id
_entity_poly.type
_entity_poly.pdbx_seq_one_letter_code
_entity_poly.pdbx_strand_id
1 'polypeptide(L)'
;MSSELVTKTWYRIAVGDKLVAAQGEHLGIAVAAAEKHAGTRALAVEVAAGDEVPLGESVGKQHVVELGASDDVAGFVWPPGVLPQLGHTRQLAGAREGWALHADPNLFIVEAQLEAEQLVDVFLGMVERLPSADNLEVRVLDHFEDADKTDVWLTSRVNARKILSFLDDYDEELIANGHVQLSIYIRAHKATLRLTEHKTVVWIADDRELETEVTKWLTELKVQKLDKLERVTGVPHFHFRGPKTRNRKKLGEELYRQRLRRVDTLRTAETAG
;
A
#
# COMPACT_ATOMS: atom_id res chain seq x y z
N MET A 1 24.74 1.73 -26.19
CA MET A 1 23.67 1.68 -25.18
C MET A 1 23.68 0.28 -24.61
N SER A 2 24.16 0.10 -23.38
CA SER A 2 24.13 -1.19 -22.70
C SER A 2 22.67 -1.48 -22.35
N SER A 3 22.06 -2.52 -22.93
CA SER A 3 20.80 -3.01 -22.40
C SER A 3 21.10 -3.60 -21.03
N GLU A 4 20.67 -2.94 -19.95
CA GLU A 4 20.62 -3.59 -18.65
C GLU A 4 19.86 -4.91 -18.83
N LEU A 5 20.49 -6.01 -18.43
CA LEU A 5 19.83 -7.30 -18.35
C LEU A 5 18.79 -7.18 -17.24
N VAL A 6 17.54 -6.93 -17.61
CA VAL A 6 16.43 -6.94 -16.65
C VAL A 6 16.24 -8.39 -16.21
N THR A 7 16.69 -8.69 -14.99
CA THR A 7 16.52 -10.01 -14.41
C THR A 7 15.06 -10.15 -14.03
N LYS A 8 14.38 -11.12 -14.63
CA LYS A 8 12.97 -11.38 -14.33
C LYS A 8 12.86 -12.37 -13.18
N THR A 9 11.99 -12.06 -12.22
CA THR A 9 11.71 -12.92 -11.07
C THR A 9 10.37 -13.62 -11.26
N TRP A 10 10.29 -14.89 -10.85
CA TRP A 10 9.05 -15.66 -10.80
C TRP A 10 8.45 -15.59 -9.40
N TYR A 11 7.13 -15.46 -9.35
CA TYR A 11 6.35 -15.38 -8.11
C TYR A 11 5.22 -16.39 -8.16
N ARG A 12 4.95 -17.02 -7.02
CA ARG A 12 3.73 -17.79 -6.77
C ARG A 12 2.67 -16.87 -6.23
N ILE A 13 1.52 -16.79 -6.88
CA ILE A 13 0.47 -15.83 -6.54
C ILE A 13 -0.84 -16.60 -6.40
N ALA A 14 -1.47 -16.46 -5.24
CA ALA A 14 -2.85 -16.92 -5.05
C ALA A 14 -3.79 -15.86 -5.59
N VAL A 15 -4.67 -16.26 -6.50
CA VAL A 15 -5.67 -15.43 -7.17
C VAL A 15 -7.01 -16.16 -7.14
N GLY A 16 -7.93 -15.70 -6.26
CA GLY A 16 -9.19 -16.42 -6.00
C GLY A 16 -8.94 -17.82 -5.43
N ASP A 17 -9.38 -18.85 -6.16
CA ASP A 17 -9.21 -20.27 -5.83
C ASP A 17 -8.00 -20.92 -6.54
N LYS A 18 -7.23 -20.15 -7.30
CA LYS A 18 -6.10 -20.64 -8.09
C LYS A 18 -4.76 -20.19 -7.54
N LEU A 19 -3.77 -21.08 -7.65
CA LEU A 19 -2.37 -20.76 -7.49
C LEU A 19 -1.69 -20.71 -8.87
N VAL A 20 -1.01 -19.62 -9.17
CA VAL A 20 -0.27 -19.44 -10.44
C VAL A 20 1.17 -19.03 -10.19
N ALA A 21 2.08 -19.43 -11.08
CA ALA A 21 3.41 -18.85 -11.21
C ALA A 21 3.36 -17.74 -12.26
N ALA A 22 3.78 -16.53 -11.91
CA ALA A 22 3.85 -15.40 -12.83
C ALA A 22 5.23 -14.74 -12.81
N GLN A 23 5.71 -14.34 -13.98
CA GLN A 23 7.00 -13.68 -14.14
C GLN A 23 6.83 -12.15 -14.26
N GLY A 24 7.70 -11.39 -13.61
CA GLY A 24 7.74 -9.94 -13.76
C GLY A 24 9.15 -9.37 -13.59
N GLU A 25 9.37 -8.18 -14.16
CA GLU A 25 10.58 -7.37 -13.85
C GLU A 25 10.55 -6.88 -12.39
N HIS A 26 9.34 -6.73 -11.85
CA HIS A 26 9.07 -6.52 -10.43
C HIS A 26 7.72 -7.18 -10.06
N LEU A 27 7.47 -7.33 -8.75
CA LEU A 27 6.29 -8.03 -8.23
C LEU A 27 4.97 -7.49 -8.81
N GLY A 28 4.79 -6.18 -8.90
CA GLY A 28 3.56 -5.60 -9.48
C GLY A 28 3.24 -5.99 -10.93
N ILE A 29 4.25 -6.27 -11.76
CA ILE A 29 4.02 -6.80 -13.12
C ILE A 29 3.53 -8.25 -13.05
N ALA A 30 4.12 -9.06 -12.17
CA ALA A 30 3.71 -10.45 -11.97
C ALA A 30 2.28 -10.54 -11.41
N VAL A 31 1.95 -9.71 -10.41
CA VAL A 31 0.59 -9.61 -9.84
C VAL A 31 -0.41 -9.22 -10.92
N ALA A 32 -0.14 -8.16 -11.69
CA ALA A 32 -1.06 -7.72 -12.76
C ALA A 32 -1.26 -8.79 -13.85
N ALA A 33 -0.21 -9.56 -14.17
CA ALA A 33 -0.31 -10.67 -15.12
C ALA A 33 -1.18 -11.80 -14.55
N ALA A 34 -0.98 -12.18 -13.28
CA ALA A 34 -1.75 -13.21 -12.60
C ALA A 34 -3.24 -12.82 -12.47
N GLU A 35 -3.52 -11.59 -12.02
CA GLU A 35 -4.90 -11.08 -11.89
C GLU A 35 -5.62 -11.07 -13.24
N LYS A 36 -4.94 -10.61 -14.30
CA LYS A 36 -5.49 -10.62 -15.66
C LYS A 36 -5.76 -12.04 -16.16
N HIS A 37 -4.88 -12.98 -15.86
CA HIS A 37 -5.04 -14.38 -16.26
C HIS A 37 -6.23 -15.04 -15.55
N ALA A 38 -6.37 -14.82 -14.25
CA ALA A 38 -7.41 -15.45 -13.44
C ALA A 38 -8.76 -14.71 -13.47
N GLY A 39 -8.79 -13.43 -13.83
CA GLY A 39 -9.98 -12.60 -13.80
C GLY A 39 -10.43 -12.20 -12.39
N THR A 40 -9.54 -12.31 -11.40
CA THR A 40 -9.79 -12.00 -9.98
C THR A 40 -8.53 -11.40 -9.34
N ARG A 41 -8.68 -10.85 -8.12
CA ARG A 41 -7.60 -10.19 -7.38
C ARG A 41 -6.63 -11.17 -6.75
N ALA A 42 -5.39 -10.73 -6.60
CA ALA A 42 -4.38 -11.44 -5.83
C ALA A 42 -4.68 -11.34 -4.33
N LEU A 43 -4.50 -12.46 -3.63
CA LEU A 43 -4.76 -12.59 -2.19
C LEU A 43 -3.47 -12.74 -1.37
N ALA A 44 -2.45 -13.36 -1.96
CA ALA A 44 -1.15 -13.59 -1.34
C ALA A 44 -0.08 -13.91 -2.38
N VAL A 45 1.19 -13.76 -2.01
CA VAL A 45 2.31 -13.97 -2.93
C VAL A 45 3.55 -14.55 -2.24
N GLU A 46 4.38 -15.25 -2.99
CA GLU A 46 5.70 -15.71 -2.56
C GLU A 46 6.66 -15.70 -3.75
N VAL A 47 7.97 -15.58 -3.51
CA VAL A 47 8.96 -15.80 -4.56
C VAL A 47 8.97 -17.29 -4.91
N ALA A 48 8.85 -17.63 -6.20
CA ALA A 48 8.83 -19.02 -6.62
C ALA A 48 10.20 -19.69 -6.38
N ALA A 49 10.18 -20.93 -5.88
CA ALA A 49 11.38 -21.75 -5.77
C ALA A 49 11.85 -22.21 -7.17
N GLY A 50 13.13 -22.55 -7.30
CA GLY A 50 13.75 -22.83 -8.60
C GLY A 50 13.16 -24.04 -9.33
N ASP A 51 12.59 -25.01 -8.61
CA ASP A 51 11.88 -26.18 -9.14
C ASP A 51 10.45 -25.88 -9.59
N GLU A 52 9.90 -24.74 -9.18
CA GLU A 52 8.57 -24.24 -9.57
C GLU A 52 8.64 -23.30 -10.80
N VAL A 53 9.86 -22.91 -11.21
CA VAL A 53 10.10 -22.11 -12.41
C VAL A 53 9.96 -23.01 -13.65
N PRO A 54 9.06 -22.71 -14.60
CA PRO A 54 8.94 -23.48 -15.83
C PRO A 54 10.27 -23.45 -16.61
N LEU A 55 10.97 -24.58 -16.68
CA LEU A 55 12.20 -24.74 -17.46
C LEU A 55 11.87 -25.25 -18.87
N GLY A 56 12.00 -24.39 -19.89
CA GLY A 56 11.94 -24.83 -21.29
C GLY A 56 11.71 -23.71 -22.32
N GLU A 57 12.18 -23.92 -23.56
CA GLU A 57 11.99 -23.01 -24.70
C GLU A 57 10.52 -22.85 -25.15
N SER A 58 9.59 -23.61 -24.53
CA SER A 58 8.15 -23.63 -24.83
C SER A 58 7.27 -22.89 -23.83
N VAL A 59 7.81 -22.02 -22.96
CA VAL A 59 7.02 -20.93 -22.35
C VAL A 59 6.74 -19.86 -23.42
N GLY A 60 6.06 -20.24 -24.48
CA GLY A 60 5.74 -19.36 -25.59
C GLY A 60 4.81 -18.25 -25.13
N LYS A 61 5.29 -17.01 -25.07
CA LYS A 61 4.52 -15.76 -24.78
C LYS A 61 3.67 -15.73 -23.49
N GLN A 62 3.51 -16.84 -22.78
CA GLN A 62 2.68 -16.94 -21.58
C GLN A 62 3.56 -16.65 -20.37
N HIS A 63 3.30 -15.49 -19.76
CA HIS A 63 3.99 -15.00 -18.56
C HIS A 63 3.40 -15.55 -17.25
N VAL A 64 2.44 -16.49 -17.35
CA VAL A 64 1.69 -17.07 -16.23
C VAL A 64 1.48 -18.56 -16.49
N VAL A 65 1.70 -19.39 -15.47
CA VAL A 65 1.50 -20.85 -15.49
C VAL A 65 0.62 -21.23 -14.30
N GLU A 66 -0.41 -22.06 -14.52
CA GLU A 66 -1.25 -22.55 -13.43
C GLU A 66 -0.52 -23.67 -12.65
N LEU A 67 -0.49 -23.56 -11.32
CA LEU A 67 0.14 -24.52 -10.42
C LEU A 67 -0.87 -25.41 -9.69
N GLY A 68 -2.16 -25.07 -9.75
CA GLY A 68 -3.24 -25.80 -9.10
C GLY A 68 -4.18 -24.89 -8.31
N ALA A 69 -4.81 -25.44 -7.28
CA ALA A 69 -5.66 -24.70 -6.36
C ALA A 69 -4.82 -23.91 -5.33
N SER A 70 -5.32 -22.74 -4.92
CA SER A 70 -4.79 -22.03 -3.75
C SER A 70 -5.56 -22.45 -2.51
N ASP A 71 -5.12 -23.55 -1.89
CA ASP A 71 -5.68 -23.98 -0.62
C ASP A 71 -5.23 -23.03 0.51
N ASP A 72 -6.10 -22.85 1.52
CA ASP A 72 -5.79 -22.16 2.77
C ASP A 72 -5.48 -20.66 2.73
N VAL A 73 -5.81 -19.96 1.64
CA VAL A 73 -5.62 -18.51 1.54
C VAL A 73 -6.83 -17.75 2.09
N ALA A 74 -6.60 -16.82 3.01
CA ALA A 74 -7.65 -15.94 3.54
C ALA A 74 -8.27 -15.11 2.40
N GLY A 75 -9.60 -15.05 2.35
CA GLY A 75 -10.33 -14.38 1.27
C GLY A 75 -10.35 -12.85 1.32
N PHE A 76 -9.67 -12.23 2.28
CA PHE A 76 -9.60 -10.77 2.39
C PHE A 76 -8.79 -10.18 1.23
N VAL A 77 -9.39 -9.27 0.46
CA VAL A 77 -8.74 -8.65 -0.71
C VAL A 77 -7.95 -7.42 -0.26
N TRP A 78 -6.65 -7.63 -0.03
CA TRP A 78 -5.75 -6.55 0.37
C TRP A 78 -5.67 -5.43 -0.68
N PRO A 79 -5.56 -4.16 -0.27
CA PRO A 79 -5.40 -3.09 -1.22
C PRO A 79 -4.12 -3.19 -2.05
N PRO A 80 -4.13 -2.65 -3.28
CA PRO A 80 -2.94 -2.63 -4.12
C PRO A 80 -1.75 -2.03 -3.39
N GLY A 81 -0.61 -2.69 -3.59
CA GLY A 81 0.67 -2.30 -3.01
C GLY A 81 1.11 -3.14 -1.82
N VAL A 82 0.24 -3.97 -1.24
CA VAL A 82 0.62 -4.90 -0.17
C VAL A 82 -0.06 -6.26 -0.35
N LEU A 83 0.70 -7.35 -0.17
CA LEU A 83 0.17 -8.71 -0.15
C LEU A 83 0.88 -9.54 0.92
N PRO A 84 0.17 -10.35 1.72
CA PRO A 84 0.80 -11.28 2.65
C PRO A 84 1.55 -12.39 1.92
N GLN A 85 2.54 -12.97 2.60
CA GLN A 85 3.24 -14.14 2.09
C GLN A 85 2.34 -15.39 2.14
N LEU A 86 2.34 -16.22 1.08
CA LEU A 86 1.45 -17.39 0.94
C LEU A 86 1.40 -18.27 2.20
N GLY A 87 2.56 -18.67 2.74
CA GLY A 87 2.68 -19.54 3.90
C GLY A 87 2.15 -18.97 5.24
N HIS A 88 1.78 -17.68 5.28
CA HIS A 88 1.38 -16.98 6.51
C HIS A 88 -0.09 -16.52 6.52
N THR A 89 -0.82 -16.74 5.43
CA THR A 89 -2.21 -16.27 5.23
C THR A 89 -3.21 -16.80 6.26
N ARG A 90 -3.02 -18.01 6.79
CA ARG A 90 -3.88 -18.57 7.86
C ARG A 90 -3.90 -17.71 9.13
N GLN A 91 -2.83 -16.97 9.42
CA GLN A 91 -2.78 -16.07 10.58
C GLN A 91 -3.68 -14.83 10.38
N LEU A 92 -4.11 -14.58 9.15
CA LEU A 92 -5.00 -13.49 8.74
C LEU A 92 -6.44 -13.95 8.49
N ALA A 93 -6.84 -15.15 8.94
CA ALA A 93 -8.19 -15.68 8.72
C ALA A 93 -9.32 -14.79 9.28
N GLY A 94 -9.01 -13.90 10.24
CA GLY A 94 -9.94 -12.92 10.80
C GLY A 94 -9.86 -11.52 10.17
N ALA A 95 -9.04 -11.32 9.14
CA ALA A 95 -8.91 -10.04 8.46
C ALA A 95 -10.24 -9.67 7.79
N ARG A 96 -10.69 -8.44 8.06
CA ARG A 96 -11.92 -7.87 7.50
C ARG A 96 -11.85 -6.35 7.54
N GLU A 97 -12.74 -5.71 6.79
CA GLU A 97 -12.88 -4.25 6.81
C GLU A 97 -13.40 -3.76 8.14
N GLY A 98 -12.85 -2.63 8.59
CA GLY A 98 -13.31 -1.91 9.75
C GLY A 98 -12.24 -1.01 10.36
N TRP A 99 -12.60 -0.33 11.43
CA TRP A 99 -11.69 0.55 12.17
C TRP A 99 -11.65 0.20 13.65
N ALA A 100 -10.50 0.43 14.28
CA ALA A 100 -10.31 0.22 15.71
C ALA A 100 -9.59 1.41 16.35
N LEU A 101 -9.76 1.54 17.67
CA LEU A 101 -8.99 2.48 18.48
C LEU A 101 -7.71 1.78 18.95
N HIS A 102 -6.59 2.50 18.91
CA HIS A 102 -5.37 2.05 19.57
C HIS A 102 -5.28 2.67 20.96
N ALA A 103 -4.96 1.83 21.95
CA ALA A 103 -4.70 2.29 23.29
C ALA A 103 -3.36 3.03 23.33
N ASP A 104 -3.42 4.35 23.51
CA ASP A 104 -2.28 5.20 23.81
C ASP A 104 -2.70 6.22 24.89
N PRO A 105 -1.90 6.44 25.96
CA PRO A 105 -2.26 7.35 27.03
C PRO A 105 -2.21 8.83 26.63
N ASN A 106 -1.47 9.18 25.57
CA ASN A 106 -1.18 10.55 25.16
C ASN A 106 -1.75 10.90 23.79
N LEU A 107 -2.09 9.91 22.97
CA LEU A 107 -2.57 10.10 21.61
C LEU A 107 -3.97 9.52 21.42
N PHE A 108 -4.75 10.19 20.58
CA PHE A 108 -5.95 9.64 19.98
C PHE A 108 -5.60 9.02 18.63
N ILE A 109 -5.65 7.69 18.56
CA ILE A 109 -5.28 6.93 17.36
C ILE A 109 -6.45 6.06 16.90
N VAL A 110 -6.89 6.31 15.66
CA VAL A 110 -7.86 5.47 14.94
C VAL A 110 -7.16 4.87 13.73
N GLU A 111 -7.22 3.56 13.56
CA GLU A 111 -6.73 2.85 12.37
C GLU A 111 -7.93 2.22 11.66
N ALA A 112 -8.01 2.38 10.35
CA ALA A 112 -8.99 1.74 9.47
C ALA A 112 -8.29 0.85 8.45
N GLN A 113 -8.73 -0.40 8.39
CA GLN A 113 -8.34 -1.41 7.40
C GLN A 113 -9.50 -1.60 6.42
N LEU A 114 -9.17 -1.60 5.12
CA LEU A 114 -10.14 -1.60 4.04
C LEU A 114 -9.73 -2.62 2.98
N GLU A 115 -10.69 -3.14 2.21
CA GLU A 115 -10.37 -3.90 1.02
C GLU A 115 -9.98 -2.98 -0.13
N ALA A 116 -9.41 -3.58 -1.18
CA ALA A 116 -8.90 -2.89 -2.35
C ALA A 116 -9.88 -1.89 -2.97
N GLU A 117 -11.16 -2.21 -3.02
CA GLU A 117 -12.17 -1.37 -3.68
C GLU A 117 -12.57 -0.15 -2.86
N GLN A 118 -12.41 -0.17 -1.54
CA GLN A 118 -12.85 0.92 -0.64
C GLN A 118 -11.74 1.90 -0.26
N LEU A 119 -10.46 1.50 -0.39
CA LEU A 119 -9.34 2.29 0.13
C LEU A 119 -9.34 3.74 -0.37
N VAL A 120 -9.46 3.93 -1.69
CA VAL A 120 -9.39 5.26 -2.32
C VAL A 120 -10.56 6.12 -1.84
N ASP A 121 -11.78 5.60 -1.92
CA ASP A 121 -13.01 6.32 -1.56
C ASP A 121 -13.02 6.74 -0.09
N VAL A 122 -12.63 5.85 0.82
CA VAL A 122 -12.58 6.19 2.26
C VAL A 122 -11.46 7.18 2.53
N PHE A 123 -10.25 6.97 1.99
CA PHE A 123 -9.13 7.88 2.26
C PHE A 123 -9.43 9.28 1.73
N LEU A 124 -9.83 9.41 0.45
CA LEU A 124 -10.20 10.71 -0.14
C LEU A 124 -11.44 11.30 0.52
N GLY A 125 -12.42 10.47 0.90
CA GLY A 125 -13.60 10.90 1.64
C GLY A 125 -13.28 11.48 3.03
N MET A 126 -12.25 10.96 3.71
CA MET A 126 -11.73 11.56 4.94
C MET A 126 -10.99 12.86 4.66
N VAL A 127 -10.18 12.94 3.60
CA VAL A 127 -9.48 14.18 3.20
C VAL A 127 -10.48 15.31 2.91
N GLU A 128 -11.59 15.00 2.24
CA GLU A 128 -12.66 15.96 1.93
C GLU A 128 -13.31 16.55 3.19
N ARG A 129 -13.39 15.77 4.27
CA ARG A 129 -14.04 16.16 5.53
C ARG A 129 -13.11 16.89 6.51
N LEU A 130 -11.82 17.01 6.18
CA LEU A 130 -10.86 17.68 7.05
C LEU A 130 -11.27 19.15 7.31
N PRO A 131 -11.26 19.62 8.57
CA PRO A 131 -11.58 21.02 8.89
C PRO A 131 -10.54 22.00 8.32
N SER A 132 -9.29 21.55 8.22
CA SER A 132 -8.21 22.23 7.54
C SER A 132 -7.15 21.22 7.10
N ALA A 133 -6.30 21.62 6.17
CA ALA A 133 -5.08 20.92 5.83
C ALA A 133 -3.96 21.94 5.72
N ASP A 134 -2.77 21.60 6.20
CA ASP A 134 -1.59 22.47 6.09
C ASP A 134 -0.68 22.01 4.97
N ASN A 135 -0.29 20.74 4.93
CA ASN A 135 0.58 20.18 3.91
C ASN A 135 0.24 18.72 3.62
N LEU A 136 0.63 18.27 2.44
CA LEU A 136 0.75 16.86 2.10
C LEU A 136 2.23 16.48 2.14
N GLU A 137 2.51 15.40 2.84
CA GLU A 137 3.78 14.70 2.88
C GLU A 137 3.67 13.39 2.10
N VAL A 138 4.63 13.17 1.20
CA VAL A 138 4.82 11.92 0.47
C VAL A 138 6.16 11.34 0.91
N ARG A 139 6.14 10.21 1.60
CA ARG A 139 7.35 9.45 1.96
C ARG A 139 7.54 8.33 0.95
N VAL A 140 8.72 8.31 0.33
CA VAL A 140 9.16 7.23 -0.56
C VAL A 140 10.17 6.39 0.21
N LEU A 141 9.79 5.16 0.53
CA LEU A 141 10.43 4.35 1.56
C LEU A 141 11.75 3.74 1.09
N ASP A 142 12.65 3.44 2.02
CA ASP A 142 13.99 2.91 1.74
C ASP A 142 14.01 1.59 0.98
N HIS A 143 13.08 0.68 1.29
CA HIS A 143 12.93 -0.60 0.61
C HIS A 143 12.28 -0.49 -0.79
N PHE A 144 11.97 0.73 -1.27
CA PHE A 144 11.62 0.92 -2.68
C PHE A 144 12.88 0.84 -3.55
N GLU A 145 13.03 -0.28 -4.26
CA GLU A 145 14.20 -0.55 -5.11
C GLU A 145 15.51 -0.49 -4.28
N ASP A 146 15.44 -0.95 -3.03
CA ASP A 146 16.58 -1.11 -2.10
C ASP A 146 17.48 0.13 -2.01
N ALA A 147 16.86 1.30 -1.82
CA ALA A 147 17.51 2.61 -1.93
C ALA A 147 18.22 3.09 -0.64
N ASP A 148 18.27 2.27 0.41
CA ASP A 148 18.90 2.50 1.73
C ASP A 148 18.46 3.77 2.49
N LYS A 149 17.48 4.52 1.98
CA LYS A 149 17.02 5.78 2.56
C LYS A 149 15.58 6.11 2.21
N THR A 150 14.89 6.74 3.15
CA THR A 150 13.56 7.31 2.92
C THR A 150 13.68 8.73 2.39
N ASP A 151 12.99 9.02 1.28
CA ASP A 151 12.86 10.37 0.72
C ASP A 151 11.55 11.01 1.16
N VAL A 152 11.62 12.18 1.78
CA VAL A 152 10.43 12.92 2.23
C VAL A 152 10.19 14.12 1.32
N TRP A 153 8.99 14.20 0.75
CA TRP A 153 8.56 15.28 -0.13
C TRP A 153 7.37 16.00 0.49
N LEU A 154 7.44 17.33 0.58
CA LEU A 154 6.38 18.16 1.16
C LEU A 154 5.85 19.14 0.13
N THR A 155 4.52 19.29 0.10
CA THR A 155 3.91 20.47 -0.51
C THR A 155 4.22 21.72 0.33
N SER A 156 4.18 22.89 -0.30
CA SER A 156 3.96 24.12 0.44
C SER A 156 2.56 24.11 1.09
N ARG A 157 2.23 25.17 1.84
CA ARG A 157 0.90 25.25 2.48
C ARG A 157 -0.21 25.09 1.44
N VAL A 158 -1.09 24.11 1.65
CA VAL A 158 -2.10 23.70 0.67
C VAL A 158 -3.39 23.32 1.39
N ASN A 159 -4.54 23.48 0.73
CA ASN A 159 -5.84 23.10 1.30
C ASN A 159 -6.28 21.70 0.82
N ALA A 160 -7.28 21.13 1.49
CA ALA A 160 -7.80 19.79 1.19
C ALA A 160 -8.20 19.62 -0.29
N ARG A 161 -8.87 20.62 -0.89
CA ARG A 161 -9.28 20.56 -2.32
C ARG A 161 -8.11 20.35 -3.28
N LYS A 162 -6.98 21.04 -3.06
CA LYS A 162 -5.79 20.88 -3.89
C LYS A 162 -5.08 19.54 -3.62
N ILE A 163 -5.11 19.07 -2.37
CA ILE A 163 -4.61 17.73 -2.04
C ILE A 163 -5.43 16.67 -2.78
N LEU A 164 -6.78 16.74 -2.73
CA LEU A 164 -7.66 15.83 -3.44
C LEU A 164 -7.36 15.78 -4.94
N SER A 165 -7.29 16.95 -5.60
CA SER A 165 -6.96 17.01 -7.03
C SER A 165 -5.60 16.38 -7.34
N PHE A 166 -4.60 16.61 -6.48
CA PHE A 166 -3.28 16.00 -6.67
C PHE A 166 -3.29 14.49 -6.43
N LEU A 167 -4.07 13.99 -5.47
CA LEU A 167 -4.14 12.55 -5.22
C LEU A 167 -4.96 11.82 -6.28
N ASP A 168 -5.98 12.46 -6.85
CA ASP A 168 -6.80 11.94 -7.95
C ASP A 168 -5.96 11.79 -9.24
N ASP A 169 -5.10 12.78 -9.55
CA ASP A 169 -4.21 12.74 -10.72
C ASP A 169 -3.09 11.67 -10.62
N TYR A 170 -2.81 11.16 -9.41
CA TYR A 170 -1.65 10.30 -9.11
C TYR A 170 -1.99 9.10 -8.21
N ASP A 171 -3.23 8.61 -8.26
CA ASP A 171 -3.74 7.54 -7.40
C ASP A 171 -2.91 6.24 -7.49
N GLU A 172 -2.58 5.77 -8.69
CA GLU A 172 -1.79 4.56 -8.91
C GLU A 172 -0.36 4.71 -8.38
N GLU A 173 0.21 5.91 -8.47
CA GLU A 173 1.60 6.21 -8.09
C GLU A 173 1.77 6.40 -6.58
N LEU A 174 0.72 6.92 -5.91
CA LEU A 174 0.77 7.36 -4.52
C LEU A 174 -0.08 6.50 -3.58
N ILE A 175 -1.34 6.25 -3.92
CA ILE A 175 -2.26 5.50 -3.06
C ILE A 175 -2.00 4.00 -3.20
N ALA A 176 -1.99 3.49 -4.43
CA ALA A 176 -1.82 2.06 -4.74
C ALA A 176 -0.36 1.56 -4.63
N ASN A 177 0.60 2.45 -4.35
CA ASN A 177 2.02 2.11 -4.30
C ASN A 177 2.46 1.73 -2.88
N GLY A 178 2.74 0.44 -2.66
CA GLY A 178 3.18 -0.12 -1.38
C GLY A 178 4.43 0.51 -0.77
N HIS A 179 5.22 1.21 -1.58
CA HIS A 179 6.45 1.87 -1.13
C HIS A 179 6.28 3.37 -0.88
N VAL A 180 5.03 3.84 -0.86
CA VAL A 180 4.68 5.23 -0.59
C VAL A 180 3.75 5.32 0.61
N GLN A 181 4.07 6.26 1.50
CA GLN A 181 3.17 6.69 2.57
C GLN A 181 2.75 8.14 2.32
N LEU A 182 1.50 8.45 2.67
CA LEU A 182 0.96 9.80 2.59
C LEU A 182 0.62 10.28 4.00
N SER A 183 0.90 11.54 4.29
CA SER A 183 0.51 12.17 5.56
C SER A 183 0.01 13.59 5.30
N ILE A 184 -1.14 13.94 5.88
CA ILE A 184 -1.73 15.26 5.79
C ILE A 184 -1.78 15.83 7.20
N TYR A 185 -1.03 16.92 7.43
CA TYR A 185 -0.99 17.56 8.74
C TYR A 185 -2.11 18.59 8.88
N ILE A 186 -2.76 18.57 10.04
CA ILE A 186 -3.82 19.50 10.45
C ILE A 186 -3.32 20.23 11.70
N ARG A 187 -2.64 21.37 11.49
CA ARG A 187 -1.93 22.09 12.56
C ARG A 187 -2.85 22.57 13.67
N ALA A 188 -4.04 23.03 13.32
CA ALA A 188 -5.00 23.57 14.27
C ALA A 188 -5.37 22.57 15.37
N HIS A 189 -5.38 21.28 15.04
CA HIS A 189 -5.76 20.19 15.93
C HIS A 189 -4.59 19.27 16.27
N LYS A 190 -3.35 19.66 15.91
CA LYS A 190 -2.13 18.83 16.05
C LYS A 190 -2.36 17.38 15.60
N ALA A 191 -3.09 17.22 14.50
CA ALA A 191 -3.52 15.94 14.00
C ALA A 191 -2.85 15.61 12.67
N THR A 192 -2.75 14.33 12.36
CA THR A 192 -2.27 13.83 11.08
C THR A 192 -3.20 12.73 10.59
N LEU A 193 -3.71 12.87 9.38
CA LEU A 193 -4.34 11.79 8.62
C LEU A 193 -3.27 11.12 7.76
N ARG A 194 -3.12 9.81 7.83
CA ARG A 194 -2.11 9.04 7.10
C ARG A 194 -2.72 7.94 6.26
N LEU A 195 -2.09 7.68 5.11
CA LEU A 195 -2.19 6.40 4.42
C LEU A 195 -0.84 5.71 4.54
N THR A 196 -0.82 4.55 5.19
CA THR A 196 0.42 3.81 5.48
C THR A 196 0.91 2.99 4.28
N GLU A 197 2.13 2.47 4.38
CA GLU A 197 2.70 1.53 3.39
C GLU A 197 1.92 0.21 3.32
N HIS A 198 1.31 -0.16 4.44
CA HIS A 198 0.42 -1.31 4.59
C HIS A 198 -1.03 -1.01 4.19
N LYS A 199 -1.26 0.16 3.58
CA LYS A 199 -2.55 0.56 3.02
C LYS A 199 -3.68 0.64 4.05
N THR A 200 -3.34 1.06 5.26
CA THR A 200 -4.30 1.42 6.31
C THR A 200 -4.44 2.94 6.41
N VAL A 201 -5.65 3.42 6.70
CA VAL A 201 -5.92 4.84 6.97
C VAL A 201 -5.80 5.08 8.46
N VAL A 202 -4.94 6.00 8.88
CA VAL A 202 -4.67 6.25 10.30
C VAL A 202 -4.89 7.72 10.64
N TRP A 203 -5.74 7.99 11.61
CA TRP A 203 -5.86 9.29 12.26
C TRP A 203 -5.05 9.28 13.55
N ILE A 204 -4.17 10.26 13.73
CA ILE A 204 -3.38 10.46 14.95
C ILE A 204 -3.55 11.90 15.41
N ALA A 205 -3.92 12.13 16.66
CA ALA A 205 -4.01 13.48 17.25
C ALA A 205 -3.48 13.49 18.69
N ASP A 206 -2.92 14.63 19.10
CA ASP A 206 -2.44 14.86 20.48
C ASP A 206 -3.60 15.03 21.49
N ASP A 207 -4.82 15.27 20.99
CA ASP A 207 -6.02 15.40 21.80
C ASP A 207 -7.24 14.74 21.12
N ARG A 208 -8.40 14.81 21.80
CA ARG A 208 -9.65 14.17 21.39
C ARG A 208 -10.68 15.15 20.83
N GLU A 209 -10.28 16.37 20.45
CA GLU A 209 -11.22 17.40 20.01
C GLU A 209 -12.07 16.95 18.82
N LEU A 210 -11.48 16.20 17.89
CA LEU A 210 -12.16 15.69 16.68
C LEU A 210 -12.60 14.21 16.78
N GLU A 211 -12.61 13.62 17.97
CA GLU A 211 -12.96 12.19 18.14
C GLU A 211 -14.37 11.87 17.61
N THR A 212 -15.35 12.73 17.91
CA THR A 212 -16.74 12.52 17.50
C THR A 212 -16.88 12.63 15.98
N GLU A 213 -16.18 13.59 15.39
CA GLU A 213 -16.19 13.86 13.96
C GLU A 213 -15.53 12.72 13.18
N VAL A 214 -14.32 12.30 13.57
CA VAL A 214 -13.59 11.22 12.89
C VAL A 214 -14.38 9.91 12.90
N THR A 215 -14.95 9.55 14.05
CA THR A 215 -15.76 8.34 14.16
C THR A 215 -17.07 8.43 13.37
N LYS A 216 -17.68 9.62 13.32
CA LYS A 216 -18.84 9.90 12.46
C LYS A 216 -18.49 9.78 10.98
N TRP A 217 -17.36 10.34 10.54
CA TRP A 217 -16.92 10.26 9.14
C TRP A 217 -16.72 8.81 8.69
N LEU A 218 -16.04 7.99 9.51
CA LEU A 218 -15.86 6.56 9.22
C LEU A 218 -17.19 5.82 9.12
N THR A 219 -18.15 6.16 10.00
CA THR A 219 -19.51 5.60 9.96
C THR A 219 -20.25 6.00 8.68
N GLU A 220 -20.18 7.27 8.27
CA GLU A 220 -20.78 7.78 7.02
C GLU A 220 -20.14 7.15 5.78
N LEU A 221 -18.84 6.88 5.85
CA LEU A 221 -18.05 6.16 4.84
C LEU A 221 -18.24 4.64 4.92
N LYS A 222 -19.18 4.15 5.74
CA LYS A 222 -19.57 2.75 5.88
C LYS A 222 -18.47 1.83 6.44
N VAL A 223 -17.49 2.38 7.13
CA VAL A 223 -16.45 1.61 7.82
C VAL A 223 -16.93 1.28 9.23
N GLN A 224 -17.15 -0.01 9.50
CA GLN A 224 -17.64 -0.48 10.81
C GLN A 224 -16.57 -0.41 11.90
N LYS A 225 -16.97 -0.14 13.14
CA LYS A 225 -16.08 -0.25 14.30
C LYS A 225 -15.83 -1.72 14.66
N LEU A 226 -14.58 -2.05 14.95
CA LEU A 226 -14.11 -3.35 15.41
C LEU A 226 -13.40 -3.22 16.75
N ASP A 227 -13.35 -4.32 17.52
CA ASP A 227 -12.58 -4.38 18.76
C ASP A 227 -11.07 -4.48 18.48
N LYS A 228 -10.70 -5.17 17.39
CA LYS A 228 -9.31 -5.40 16.95
C LYS A 228 -9.27 -5.57 15.44
N LEU A 229 -8.15 -5.17 14.84
CA LEU A 229 -7.79 -5.44 13.44
C LEU A 229 -6.76 -6.57 13.36
N GLU A 230 -7.02 -7.57 12.52
CA GLU A 230 -5.99 -8.51 12.06
C GLU A 230 -5.29 -7.91 10.84
N ARG A 231 -4.03 -7.50 11.04
CA ARG A 231 -3.28 -6.62 10.13
C ARG A 231 -2.23 -7.40 9.35
N VAL A 232 -2.00 -7.02 8.10
CA VAL A 232 -0.91 -7.59 7.28
C VAL A 232 0.47 -7.39 7.92
N THR A 233 0.64 -6.35 8.73
CA THR A 233 1.86 -6.10 9.51
C THR A 233 2.17 -7.16 10.56
N GLY A 234 1.17 -7.97 10.94
CA GLY A 234 1.34 -9.08 11.86
C GLY A 234 2.02 -10.30 11.25
N VAL A 235 2.25 -10.32 9.94
CA VAL A 235 2.82 -11.45 9.20
C VAL A 235 3.87 -11.00 8.18
N PRO A 236 4.76 -11.89 7.71
CA PRO A 236 5.56 -11.64 6.52
C PRO A 236 4.69 -11.28 5.31
N HIS A 237 5.08 -10.23 4.60
CA HIS A 237 4.34 -9.67 3.47
C HIS A 237 5.27 -8.95 2.51
N PHE A 238 4.74 -8.60 1.35
CA PHE A 238 5.45 -7.91 0.29
C PHE A 238 4.81 -6.56 -0.01
N HIS A 239 5.64 -5.54 -0.18
CA HIS A 239 5.25 -4.29 -0.80
C HIS A 239 5.51 -4.33 -2.31
N PHE A 240 4.65 -3.69 -3.08
CA PHE A 240 4.84 -3.54 -4.52
C PHE A 240 4.27 -2.23 -5.05
N ARG A 241 4.69 -1.86 -6.25
CA ARG A 241 4.09 -0.77 -7.03
C ARG A 241 3.30 -1.31 -8.23
N GLY A 242 2.33 -0.57 -8.73
CA GLY A 242 1.54 -0.97 -9.90
C GLY A 242 2.41 -1.20 -11.17
N PRO A 243 1.94 -2.00 -12.14
CA PRO A 243 2.73 -2.42 -13.31
C PRO A 243 3.15 -1.27 -14.24
N LYS A 244 2.43 -0.14 -14.20
CA LYS A 244 2.67 1.05 -15.05
C LYS A 244 3.23 2.23 -14.28
N THR A 245 3.41 2.08 -12.97
CA THR A 245 3.91 3.15 -12.09
C THR A 245 5.37 3.46 -12.39
N ARG A 246 5.81 4.64 -12.01
CA ARG A 246 7.20 5.06 -12.16
C ARG A 246 8.10 4.30 -11.19
N ASN A 247 9.35 4.08 -11.59
CA ASN A 247 10.39 3.67 -10.66
C ASN A 247 10.72 4.80 -9.69
N ARG A 248 11.49 4.50 -8.64
CA ARG A 248 11.77 5.47 -7.57
C ARG A 248 12.31 6.80 -8.09
N LYS A 249 13.27 6.73 -9.01
CA LYS A 249 13.91 7.91 -9.61
C LYS A 249 12.89 8.78 -10.35
N LYS A 250 12.11 8.19 -11.26
CA LYS A 250 11.11 8.91 -12.05
C LYS A 250 9.98 9.47 -11.19
N LEU A 251 9.59 8.77 -10.12
CA LEU A 251 8.62 9.27 -9.15
C LEU A 251 9.16 10.52 -8.45
N GLY A 252 10.41 10.50 -7.97
CA GLY A 252 11.05 11.68 -7.38
C GLY A 252 11.12 12.87 -8.35
N GLU A 253 11.45 12.63 -9.63
CA GLU A 253 11.43 13.66 -10.67
C GLU A 253 10.02 14.22 -10.94
N GLU A 254 8.99 13.39 -10.84
CA GLU A 254 7.58 13.82 -10.95
C GLU A 254 7.18 14.68 -9.75
N LEU A 255 7.44 14.23 -8.52
CA LEU A 255 7.12 15.00 -7.30
C LEU A 255 7.80 16.39 -7.32
N TYR A 256 9.05 16.46 -7.78
CA TYR A 256 9.73 17.73 -8.00
C TYR A 256 9.04 18.61 -9.04
N ARG A 257 8.62 18.04 -10.19
CA ARG A 257 7.87 18.77 -11.24
C ARG A 257 6.52 19.29 -10.73
N GLN A 258 5.89 18.57 -9.80
CA GLN A 258 4.68 18.99 -9.09
C GLN A 258 4.94 20.00 -7.96
N ARG A 259 6.17 20.53 -7.89
CA ARG A 259 6.62 21.58 -6.95
C ARG A 259 6.60 21.13 -5.49
N LEU A 260 6.66 19.82 -5.21
CA LEU A 260 6.97 19.35 -3.87
C LEU A 260 8.45 19.56 -3.59
N ARG A 261 8.76 20.01 -2.39
CA ARG A 261 10.14 20.16 -1.92
C ARG A 261 10.57 18.89 -1.21
N ARG A 262 11.71 18.34 -1.62
CA ARG A 262 12.40 17.30 -0.83
C ARG A 262 13.03 17.94 0.41
N VAL A 263 12.68 17.45 1.58
CA VAL A 263 13.07 18.06 2.87
C VAL A 263 14.15 17.26 3.57
N ASP A 264 14.08 15.93 3.52
CA ASP A 264 15.04 15.06 4.19
C ASP A 264 15.29 13.77 3.39
N THR A 265 16.50 13.24 3.58
CA THR A 265 16.85 11.83 3.36
C THR A 265 17.16 11.23 4.71
N LEU A 266 16.22 10.48 5.28
CA LEU A 266 16.49 9.73 6.50
C LEU A 266 17.20 8.44 6.10
N ARG A 267 18.45 8.27 6.55
CA ARG A 267 19.09 6.95 6.54
C ARG A 267 18.41 6.11 7.60
N THR A 268 18.03 4.90 7.26
CA THR A 268 17.53 3.92 8.23
C THR A 268 18.64 3.68 9.24
N ALA A 269 18.36 3.87 10.53
CA ALA A 269 19.24 3.38 11.56
C ALA A 269 19.20 1.84 11.45
N GLU A 270 20.37 1.22 11.24
CA GLU A 270 20.50 -0.23 11.34
C GLU A 270 19.82 -0.69 12.64
N THR A 271 18.86 -1.59 12.52
CA THR A 271 18.31 -2.33 13.64
C THR A 271 19.45 -3.01 14.39
N ALA A 272 19.83 -2.45 15.53
CA ALA A 272 20.50 -3.19 16.58
C ALA A 272 19.50 -4.22 17.12
N GLY A 273 19.74 -5.50 16.78
CA GLY A 273 18.95 -6.64 17.23
C GLY A 273 19.36 -7.91 16.51
#